data_AF-A0A0C5BTQ6-F1
#
_entry.id   AF-A0A0C5BTQ6-F1
#
_cell.length_a   1.000
_cell.length_b   1.000
_cell.length_c   1.000
_cell.angle_alpha   90.00
_cell.angle_beta   90.00
_cell.angle_gamma   90.00
#
_symmetry.space_group_name_H-M   'P 1'
#
loop_
_entity.id
_entity.type
_entity.pdbx_description
1 polymer ?
#
loop_
_entity_poly.entity_id
_entity_poly.type
_entity_poly.pdbx_seq_one_letter_code
_entity_poly.pdbx_strand_id
1 'polypeptide(L)'
;MTCKGICVRYKAQKPVGTGRYASGQRRCQICEIFIKWEGLWCPCCGYRLRTKPRNLKYKAKLRARVEADSIEAKSVTEVQPEVEEIAVKAKSKAKTAKTKTTKSKEKTPCKYCEKLFVYPDKHEKNCKKNPTLLDASQESESIAIKA
;
A
#
# COMPACT_ATOMS: atom_id res chain seq x y z
N MET A 1 11.03 16.52 -17.40
CA MET A 1 9.88 16.65 -18.34
C MET A 1 8.91 17.66 -17.80
N THR A 2 8.66 18.74 -18.53
CA THR A 2 7.68 19.78 -18.21
C THR A 2 6.29 19.41 -18.73
N CYS A 3 5.24 20.05 -18.21
CA CYS A 3 3.87 19.80 -18.67
C CYS A 3 3.62 20.47 -20.02
N LYS A 4 3.11 19.72 -21.01
CA LYS A 4 2.77 20.18 -22.37
C LYS A 4 1.31 20.68 -22.54
N GLY A 5 0.53 20.79 -21.47
CA GLY A 5 -0.87 21.25 -21.50
C GLY A 5 -1.94 20.28 -22.05
N ILE A 6 -1.56 19.23 -22.78
CA ILE A 6 -2.49 18.23 -23.37
C ILE A 6 -3.43 17.60 -22.32
N CYS A 7 -2.95 17.43 -21.09
CA CYS A 7 -3.68 16.77 -20.02
C CYS A 7 -4.93 17.55 -19.56
N VAL A 8 -5.06 18.84 -19.90
CA VAL A 8 -6.23 19.68 -19.57
C VAL A 8 -7.50 19.15 -20.24
N ARG A 9 -7.40 18.58 -21.44
CA ARG A 9 -8.54 17.96 -22.16
C ARG A 9 -9.14 16.77 -21.43
N TYR A 10 -8.32 16.09 -20.63
CA TYR A 10 -8.70 14.90 -19.86
C TYR A 10 -8.93 15.21 -18.38
N LYS A 11 -8.99 16.49 -18.01
CA LYS A 11 -9.13 16.95 -16.62
C LYS A 11 -10.44 16.43 -16.03
N ALA A 12 -10.34 15.69 -14.94
CA ALA A 12 -11.49 15.14 -14.25
C ALA A 12 -12.15 16.19 -13.36
N GLN A 13 -13.48 16.27 -13.43
CA GLN A 13 -14.28 17.10 -12.53
C GLN A 13 -14.29 16.53 -11.11
N LYS A 14 -14.45 17.38 -10.10
CA LYS A 14 -14.52 16.93 -8.70
C LYS A 14 -15.85 16.20 -8.49
N PRO A 15 -15.84 14.92 -8.12
CA PRO A 15 -17.09 14.23 -7.83
C PRO A 15 -17.60 14.70 -6.46
N VAL A 16 -18.91 14.83 -6.33
CA VAL A 16 -19.58 15.19 -5.07
C VAL A 16 -19.74 13.95 -4.19
N GLY A 17 -19.49 14.06 -2.89
CA GLY A 17 -19.67 12.98 -1.90
C GLY A 17 -18.66 11.81 -1.93
N THR A 18 -18.05 11.53 -3.08
CA THR A 18 -17.04 10.45 -3.24
C THR A 18 -15.61 11.00 -3.36
N GLY A 19 -14.64 10.20 -2.91
CA GLY A 19 -13.23 10.58 -2.94
C GLY A 19 -12.68 10.41 -4.36
N ARG A 20 -11.88 11.37 -4.85
CA ARG A 20 -11.32 11.35 -6.23
C ARG A 20 -10.67 10.03 -6.63
N TYR A 21 -9.87 9.45 -5.73
CA TYR A 21 -9.18 8.18 -5.98
C TYR A 21 -10.12 6.96 -5.97
N ALA A 22 -11.21 7.02 -5.20
CA ALA A 22 -12.22 5.97 -5.18
C ALA A 22 -12.98 5.95 -6.51
N SER A 23 -13.27 7.13 -7.08
CA SER A 23 -13.86 7.28 -8.42
C SER A 23 -12.90 6.97 -9.57
N GLY A 24 -11.72 6.40 -9.30
CA GLY A 24 -10.72 6.06 -10.32
C GLY A 24 -9.96 7.24 -10.92
N GLN A 25 -10.11 8.47 -10.41
CA GLN A 25 -9.36 9.62 -10.90
C GLN A 25 -7.89 9.52 -10.49
N ARG A 26 -7.00 9.76 -11.44
CA ARG A 26 -5.56 9.63 -11.23
C ARG A 26 -4.89 11.01 -11.24
N ARG A 27 -3.97 11.26 -10.31
CA ARG A 27 -3.25 12.56 -10.24
C ARG A 27 -1.91 12.46 -10.94
N CYS A 28 -1.63 13.39 -11.86
CA CYS A 28 -0.28 13.59 -12.38
C CYS A 28 0.55 14.39 -11.38
N GLN A 29 1.80 13.99 -11.13
CA GLN A 29 2.66 14.73 -10.21
C GLN A 29 3.29 15.97 -10.83
N ILE A 30 3.53 15.95 -12.13
CA ILE A 30 4.17 17.05 -12.87
C ILE A 30 3.12 18.08 -13.27
N CYS A 31 2.03 17.63 -13.90
CA CYS A 31 0.95 18.53 -14.32
C CYS A 31 -0.03 18.86 -13.20
N GLU A 32 0.12 18.26 -12.01
CA GLU A 32 -0.66 18.54 -10.79
C GLU A 32 -2.19 18.36 -10.85
N ILE A 33 -2.72 17.99 -12.00
CA ILE A 33 -4.15 17.78 -12.23
C ILE A 33 -4.60 16.34 -12.02
N PHE A 34 -5.90 16.18 -11.75
CA PHE A 34 -6.59 14.90 -11.78
C PHE A 34 -7.14 14.64 -13.19
N ILE A 35 -6.94 13.42 -13.67
CA ILE A 35 -7.24 13.00 -15.04
C ILE A 35 -8.08 11.73 -15.00
N LYS A 36 -9.08 11.62 -15.88
CA LYS A 36 -9.78 10.36 -16.16
C LYS A 36 -9.11 9.73 -17.39
N TRP A 37 -8.15 8.83 -17.15
CA TRP A 37 -7.38 8.15 -18.18
C TRP A 37 -7.15 6.70 -17.80
N GLU A 38 -7.22 5.80 -18.79
CA GLU A 38 -7.12 4.36 -18.59
C GLU A 38 -5.67 3.90 -18.35
N GLY A 39 -4.71 4.57 -19.00
CA GLY A 39 -3.28 4.25 -18.91
C GLY A 39 -2.60 4.69 -17.61
N LEU A 40 -1.49 4.04 -17.28
CA LEU A 40 -0.71 4.31 -16.05
C LEU A 40 0.14 5.58 -16.14
N TRP A 41 0.33 6.12 -17.34
CA TRP A 41 1.20 7.25 -17.64
C TRP A 41 0.39 8.47 -18.06
N CYS A 42 0.87 9.65 -17.69
CA CYS A 42 0.24 10.90 -18.09
C CYS A 42 0.42 11.11 -19.60
N PRO A 43 -0.65 11.34 -20.38
CA PRO A 43 -0.53 11.56 -21.83
C PRO A 43 0.22 12.85 -22.19
N CYS A 44 0.44 13.73 -21.22
CA CYS A 44 1.05 15.03 -21.43
C CYS A 44 2.56 15.06 -21.13
N CYS A 45 2.95 14.63 -19.93
CA CYS A 45 4.34 14.69 -19.48
C CYS A 45 5.01 13.31 -19.37
N GLY A 46 4.30 12.23 -19.71
CA GLY A 46 4.82 10.86 -19.62
C GLY A 46 5.15 10.40 -18.21
N TYR A 47 4.69 11.09 -17.16
CA TYR A 47 4.97 10.69 -15.77
C TYR A 47 3.93 9.70 -15.26
N ARG A 48 4.35 8.75 -14.43
CA ARG A 48 3.46 7.75 -13.84
C ARG A 48 2.38 8.40 -12.98
N LEU A 49 1.13 8.11 -13.29
CA LEU A 49 -0.02 8.64 -12.59
C LEU A 49 -0.17 8.00 -11.21
N ARG A 50 -0.54 8.82 -10.23
CA ARG A 50 -0.78 8.38 -8.86
C ARG A 50 -2.23 7.95 -8.68
N THR A 51 -2.42 6.71 -8.23
CA THR A 51 -3.73 6.12 -7.92
C THR A 51 -4.06 6.06 -6.43
N LYS A 52 -3.07 6.29 -5.56
CA LYS A 52 -3.22 6.22 -4.10
C LYS A 52 -2.85 7.56 -3.45
N PRO A 53 -3.57 7.99 -2.39
CA PRO A 53 -3.20 9.13 -1.59
C PRO A 53 -1.76 9.03 -1.06
N ARG A 54 -1.13 10.20 -0.89
CA ARG A 54 0.24 10.35 -0.41
C ARG A 54 0.35 10.03 1.09
N ASN A 55 -0.65 10.45 1.85
CA ASN A 55 -0.70 10.32 3.31
C ASN A 55 -1.26 8.95 3.75
N LEU A 56 -0.60 8.33 4.73
CA LEU A 56 -0.96 7.01 5.27
C LEU A 56 -2.39 6.95 5.81
N LYS A 57 -2.84 7.98 6.54
CA LYS A 57 -4.21 8.09 7.07
C LYS A 57 -5.27 7.97 5.95
N TYR A 58 -5.09 8.73 4.87
CA TYR A 58 -6.02 8.71 3.73
C TYR A 58 -5.88 7.45 2.87
N LYS A 59 -4.70 6.83 2.85
CA LYS A 59 -4.47 5.54 2.18
C LYS A 59 -5.25 4.43 2.87
N ALA A 60 -5.28 4.41 4.21
CA ALA A 60 -6.10 3.46 4.97
C ALA A 60 -7.60 3.69 4.72
N LYS A 61 -8.06 4.96 4.74
CA LYS A 61 -9.45 5.31 4.44
C LYS A 61 -9.89 4.86 3.03
N LEU A 62 -9.02 5.00 2.03
CA LEU A 62 -9.31 4.52 0.68
C LEU A 62 -9.47 2.99 0.65
N ARG A 63 -8.58 2.25 1.33
CA ARG A 63 -8.67 0.78 1.37
C ARG A 63 -9.98 0.30 2.01
N ALA A 64 -10.34 0.88 3.17
CA ALA A 64 -11.58 0.53 3.86
C ALA A 64 -12.81 0.74 2.99
N ARG A 65 -12.83 1.81 2.18
CA ARG A 65 -13.94 2.08 1.25
C ARG A 65 -13.98 1.09 0.08
N VAL A 66 -12.83 0.84 -0.56
CA VAL A 66 -12.74 -0.14 -1.66
C VAL A 66 -13.13 -1.54 -1.19
N GLU A 67 -12.79 -1.89 0.04
CA GLU A 67 -13.19 -3.17 0.65
C GLU A 67 -14.70 -3.23 0.89
N ALA A 68 -15.30 -2.17 1.45
CA ALA A 68 -16.76 -2.07 1.61
C ALA A 68 -17.48 -2.18 0.25
N ASP A 69 -17.05 -1.41 -0.76
CA ASP A 69 -17.61 -1.46 -2.11
C ASP A 69 -17.51 -2.87 -2.72
N SER A 70 -16.42 -3.61 -2.43
CA SER A 70 -16.24 -5.00 -2.90
C SER A 70 -17.11 -6.03 -2.17
N ILE A 71 -17.51 -5.76 -0.92
CA ILE A 71 -18.40 -6.62 -0.14
C ILE A 71 -19.85 -6.40 -0.60
N GLU A 72 -20.25 -5.14 -0.80
CA GLU A 72 -21.56 -4.79 -1.34
C GLU A 72 -21.77 -5.40 -2.74
N ALA A 73 -20.78 -5.27 -3.64
CA ALA A 73 -20.86 -5.84 -4.98
C ALA A 73 -21.03 -7.38 -4.97
N LYS A 74 -20.47 -8.09 -3.98
CA LYS A 74 -20.62 -9.55 -3.83
C LYS A 74 -21.98 -9.94 -3.24
N SER A 75 -22.51 -9.14 -2.31
CA SER A 75 -23.82 -9.40 -1.71
C SER A 75 -24.98 -9.22 -2.69
N VAL A 76 -24.82 -8.38 -3.73
CA VAL A 76 -25.85 -8.18 -4.77
C VAL A 76 -25.89 -9.32 -5.79
N THR A 77 -24.78 -10.05 -6.00
CA THR A 77 -24.75 -11.20 -6.92
C THR A 77 -25.33 -12.48 -6.34
N GLU A 78 -25.56 -12.55 -5.02
CA GLU A 78 -26.10 -13.75 -4.36
C GLU A 78 -27.62 -13.69 -4.13
N VAL A 79 -28.30 -12.60 -4.53
CA VAL A 79 -29.74 -12.44 -4.30
C VAL A 79 -30.46 -12.06 -5.59
N GLN A 80 -30.98 -13.08 -6.28
CA GLN A 80 -32.25 -13.10 -7.03
C GLN A 80 -32.59 -14.55 -7.47
N PRO A 81 -33.88 -14.91 -7.68
CA PRO A 81 -34.68 -15.69 -6.72
C PRO A 81 -35.26 -17.00 -7.30
N GLU A 82 -35.50 -18.00 -6.45
CA GLU A 82 -36.61 -18.95 -6.65
C GLU A 82 -37.47 -18.92 -5.39
N VAL A 83 -38.76 -18.75 -5.62
CA VAL A 83 -39.83 -18.61 -4.65
C VAL A 83 -40.21 -19.98 -4.09
N GLU A 84 -40.25 -20.15 -2.76
CA GLU A 84 -41.35 -20.84 -2.08
C GLU A 84 -41.25 -20.69 -0.55
N GLU A 85 -42.42 -20.78 0.07
CA GLU A 85 -42.83 -20.44 1.44
C GLU A 85 -42.02 -21.24 2.50
N ILE A 86 -42.01 -20.98 3.82
CA ILE A 86 -43.10 -20.94 4.81
C ILE A 86 -42.53 -20.37 6.14
N ALA A 87 -43.41 -19.82 6.97
CA ALA A 87 -43.25 -19.20 8.29
C ALA A 87 -42.44 -19.96 9.38
N VAL A 88 -41.97 -19.22 10.40
CA VAL A 88 -42.41 -19.25 11.83
C VAL A 88 -41.35 -18.69 12.84
N LYS A 89 -41.81 -17.71 13.63
CA LYS A 89 -41.51 -17.29 15.03
C LYS A 89 -40.13 -17.46 15.72
N ALA A 90 -39.78 -16.35 16.42
CA ALA A 90 -39.36 -16.21 17.83
C ALA A 90 -37.87 -16.04 18.23
N LYS A 91 -37.63 -14.89 18.90
CA LYS A 91 -36.79 -14.62 20.10
C LYS A 91 -35.37 -15.21 20.19
N SER A 92 -34.37 -14.33 20.28
CA SER A 92 -33.72 -13.88 21.54
C SER A 92 -32.19 -13.61 21.48
N LYS A 93 -31.80 -12.54 22.20
CA LYS A 93 -30.58 -12.31 23.02
C LYS A 93 -29.15 -12.38 22.45
N ALA A 94 -28.47 -11.26 22.73
CA ALA A 94 -27.20 -11.13 23.46
C ALA A 94 -25.85 -11.14 22.69
N LYS A 95 -25.18 -9.97 22.82
CA LYS A 95 -23.76 -9.69 23.07
C LYS A 95 -22.73 -10.77 22.65
N THR A 96 -21.70 -10.33 21.93
CA THR A 96 -20.33 -10.31 22.50
C THR A 96 -19.39 -9.42 21.69
N ALA A 97 -18.82 -8.44 22.39
CA ALA A 97 -17.62 -7.75 21.97
C ALA A 97 -16.44 -8.73 21.98
N LYS A 98 -15.62 -8.71 20.93
CA LYS A 98 -14.29 -9.34 20.96
C LYS A 98 -13.24 -8.38 20.38
N THR A 99 -12.62 -7.72 21.34
CA THR A 99 -11.30 -7.10 21.37
C THR A 99 -10.34 -7.68 20.31
N LYS A 100 -9.85 -6.85 19.38
CA LYS A 100 -8.72 -7.21 18.50
C LYS A 100 -7.46 -6.55 19.03
N THR A 101 -6.63 -7.39 19.62
CA THR A 101 -5.30 -7.13 20.17
C THR A 101 -4.38 -6.50 19.12
N THR A 102 -3.83 -5.35 19.46
CA THR A 102 -2.76 -4.67 18.71
C THR A 102 -1.48 -5.50 18.80
N LYS A 103 -1.11 -6.20 17.72
CA LYS A 103 0.20 -6.88 17.62
C LYS A 103 1.28 -5.80 17.41
N SER A 104 1.75 -5.22 18.52
CA SER A 104 3.00 -4.45 18.58
C SER A 104 4.12 -5.37 18.10
N LYS A 105 4.77 -4.98 17.01
CA LYS A 105 5.84 -5.75 16.40
C LYS A 105 7.04 -5.73 17.34
N GLU A 106 7.28 -6.88 17.99
CA GLU A 106 8.35 -7.08 18.96
C GLU A 106 9.70 -6.76 18.31
N LYS A 107 10.53 -5.97 19.00
CA LYS A 107 11.86 -5.60 18.52
C LYS A 107 12.87 -6.56 19.14
N THR A 108 13.73 -7.13 18.31
CA THR A 108 14.75 -8.11 18.73
C THR A 108 16.14 -7.44 18.68
N PRO A 109 17.02 -7.65 19.68
CA PRO A 109 18.37 -7.12 19.66
C PRO A 109 19.24 -7.81 18.61
N CYS A 110 20.09 -7.05 17.94
CA CYS A 110 21.13 -7.59 17.06
C CYS A 110 22.21 -8.32 17.85
N LYS A 111 22.64 -9.50 17.39
CA LYS A 111 23.68 -10.31 18.04
C LYS A 111 25.05 -9.63 18.15
N TYR A 112 25.36 -8.67 17.27
CA TYR A 112 26.68 -8.03 17.18
C TYR A 112 26.74 -6.65 17.82
N CYS A 113 25.61 -5.94 17.92
CA CYS A 113 25.59 -4.57 18.43
C CYS A 113 24.56 -4.29 19.52
N GLU A 114 23.79 -5.30 19.90
CA GLU A 114 22.79 -5.29 20.99
C GLU A 114 21.64 -4.29 20.79
N LYS A 115 21.63 -3.53 19.69
CA LYS A 115 20.58 -2.58 19.36
C LYS A 115 19.31 -3.31 18.90
N LEU A 116 18.16 -2.81 19.35
CA LEU A 116 16.84 -3.37 19.06
C LEU A 116 16.36 -2.97 17.65
N PHE A 117 16.14 -3.97 16.80
CA PHE A 117 15.61 -3.77 15.45
C PHE A 117 14.32 -4.54 15.23
N VAL A 118 13.49 -4.00 14.35
CA VAL A 118 12.24 -4.66 13.88
C VAL A 118 12.55 -5.81 12.91
N TYR A 119 13.76 -5.81 12.34
CA TYR A 119 14.28 -6.81 11.39
C TYR A 119 15.78 -7.01 11.66
N PRO A 120 16.17 -7.84 12.64
CA PRO A 120 17.56 -8.02 13.03
C PRO A 120 18.40 -8.59 11.87
N ASP A 121 17.88 -9.55 11.10
CA ASP A 121 18.61 -10.22 10.01
C ASP A 121 19.12 -9.27 8.93
N LYS A 122 18.38 -8.18 8.68
CA LYS A 122 18.75 -7.16 7.69
C LYS A 122 19.82 -6.21 8.22
N HIS A 123 19.81 -5.96 9.53
CA HIS A 123 20.82 -5.15 10.18
C HIS A 123 22.12 -5.93 10.34
N GLU A 124 22.06 -7.22 10.69
CA GLU A 124 23.23 -8.08 10.92
C GLU A 124 24.18 -8.15 9.73
N LYS A 125 23.65 -8.24 8.51
CA LYS A 125 24.44 -8.27 7.27
C LYS A 125 25.29 -7.00 7.04
N ASN A 126 24.86 -5.86 7.57
CA ASN A 126 25.52 -4.57 7.40
C ASN A 126 25.96 -3.98 8.75
N CYS A 127 25.96 -4.78 9.82
CA CYS A 127 26.28 -4.30 11.15
C CYS A 127 27.77 -3.99 11.21
N LYS A 128 28.11 -2.76 11.62
CA LYS A 128 29.51 -2.33 11.72
C LYS A 128 30.33 -3.15 12.74
N LYS A 129 29.67 -3.87 13.64
CA LYS A 129 30.30 -4.76 14.63
C LYS A 129 30.29 -6.23 14.21
N ASN A 130 29.86 -6.53 12.97
CA ASN A 130 29.85 -7.90 12.46
C ASN A 130 31.28 -8.32 12.07
N PRO A 131 31.85 -9.39 12.67
CA PRO A 131 33.19 -9.87 12.37
C PRO A 131 33.40 -10.20 10.89
N THR A 132 32.39 -10.75 10.19
CA THR A 132 32.55 -11.15 8.79
C THR A 132 32.67 -9.99 7.80
N LEU A 133 32.28 -8.76 8.20
CA LEU A 133 32.49 -7.55 7.39
C LEU A 133 33.93 -7.00 7.55
N LEU A 134 34.58 -7.29 8.69
CA LEU A 134 35.92 -6.79 8.98
C LEU A 134 37.01 -7.56 8.22
N ASP A 135 36.82 -8.86 7.96
CA ASP A 135 37.76 -9.70 7.20
C ASP A 135 37.77 -9.45 5.68
N ALA A 136 36.69 -8.90 5.11
CA ALA A 136 36.57 -8.70 3.66
C ALA A 136 37.47 -7.56 3.10
N SER A 137 38.26 -6.89 3.94
CA SER A 137 39.10 -5.75 3.54
C SER A 137 40.60 -6.05 3.46
N GLN A 138 41.06 -7.28 3.73
CA GLN A 138 42.50 -7.59 3.82
C GLN A 138 43.04 -8.57 2.76
N GLU A 139 42.21 -9.18 1.91
CA GLU A 139 42.70 -10.22 0.96
C GLU A 139 43.13 -9.69 -0.44
N SER A 140 43.10 -8.38 -0.72
CA SER A 140 43.47 -7.86 -2.05
C SER A 140 44.93 -7.40 -2.21
N GLU A 141 45.79 -7.52 -1.20
CA GLU A 141 47.17 -6.98 -1.23
C GLU A 141 48.26 -8.04 -1.01
N SER A 142 48.33 -9.07 -1.86
CA SER A 142 49.58 -9.84 -2.01
C SER A 142 49.61 -10.66 -3.30
N ILE A 143 49.90 -9.99 -4.43
CA ILE A 143 50.43 -10.66 -5.62
C ILE A 143 51.88 -10.22 -5.75
N ALA A 144 52.79 -11.10 -5.31
CA ALA A 144 54.22 -10.90 -5.35
C ALA A 144 54.73 -10.90 -6.80
N ILE A 145 55.42 -9.84 -7.19
CA ILE A 145 56.29 -9.80 -8.36
C ILE A 145 57.54 -10.61 -8.02
N LYS A 146 57.88 -11.62 -8.84
CA LYS A 146 59.22 -12.21 -8.84
C LYS A 146 59.79 -12.18 -10.26
N ALA A 147 60.98 -11.60 -10.35
CA ALA A 147 61.81 -11.37 -11.52
C ALA A 147 62.38 -12.66 -12.11
#